data_AF-A0A9P9DDG6-F1
#
_entry.id   AF-A0A9P9DDG6-F1
#
_cell.length_a   1.000
_cell.length_b   1.000
_cell.length_c   1.000
_cell.angle_alpha   90.00
_cell.angle_beta   90.00
_cell.angle_gamma   90.00
#
_symmetry.space_group_name_H-M   'P 1'
#
loop_
_entity.id
_entity.type
_entity.pdbx_description
1 polymer ?
#
loop_
_entity_poly.entity_id
_entity_poly.type
_entity_poly.pdbx_seq_one_letter_code
_entity_poly.pdbx_strand_id
1 'polypeptide(L)'
;MADNKRRTALFLASRSGYHDVVEVLITLGRIPLESTDWYGSTALFAAVRNGHADVVELLLAAGAMAFQVQDGFGRTLTWWARRTGNSGVLQLLVQHAKRTGSSIHDDLNPIGTISIPFSHESAWCDACTLSISDSSVCYCKLCDGGDFDLCAECFSIGIRCRNCMHVLLSRT
;
A
#
# COMPACT_ATOMS: atom_id res chain seq x y z
N MET A 1 -9.64 -2.93 15.78
CA MET A 1 -8.38 -2.42 16.36
C MET A 1 -7.35 -2.34 15.24
N ALA A 2 -6.41 -1.40 15.32
CA ALA A 2 -5.33 -1.23 14.35
C ALA A 2 -3.97 -1.47 15.04
N ASP A 3 -2.95 -1.82 14.27
CA ASP A 3 -1.58 -1.94 14.78
C ASP A 3 -0.99 -0.55 15.12
N ASN A 4 0.26 -0.53 15.57
CA ASN A 4 0.93 0.72 15.88
C ASN A 4 0.96 1.66 14.66
N LYS A 5 1.02 1.14 13.43
CA LYS A 5 1.07 1.89 12.17
C LYS A 5 -0.32 2.29 11.64
N ARG A 6 -1.36 2.19 12.49
CA ARG A 6 -2.78 2.38 12.15
C ARG A 6 -3.31 1.43 11.07
N ARG A 7 -2.60 0.35 10.78
CA ARG A 7 -3.05 -0.66 9.82
C ARG A 7 -4.10 -1.54 10.48
N THR A 8 -5.24 -1.68 9.83
CA THR A 8 -6.30 -2.60 10.27
C THR A 8 -5.97 -4.03 9.85
N ALA A 9 -6.68 -5.01 10.42
CA ALA A 9 -6.59 -6.39 9.94
C ALA A 9 -6.91 -6.49 8.43
N LEU A 10 -7.88 -5.70 7.95
CA LEU A 10 -8.23 -5.62 6.54
C LEU A 10 -7.04 -5.12 5.70
N PHE A 11 -6.39 -4.04 6.14
CA PHE A 11 -5.19 -3.53 5.46
C PHE A 11 -4.09 -4.58 5.36
N LEU A 12 -3.77 -5.26 6.46
CA LEU A 12 -2.70 -6.25 6.50
C LEU A 12 -3.01 -7.47 5.63
N ALA A 13 -4.25 -7.99 5.68
CA ALA A 13 -4.69 -9.09 4.83
C ALA A 13 -4.66 -8.68 3.34
N SER A 14 -5.09 -7.47 3.01
CA SER A 14 -5.08 -6.95 1.65
C SER A 14 -3.67 -6.72 1.10
N ARG A 15 -2.75 -6.21 1.93
CA ARG A 15 -1.32 -6.09 1.59
C ARG A 15 -0.71 -7.44 1.24
N SER A 16 -1.11 -8.50 1.95
CA SER A 16 -0.56 -9.84 1.84
C SER A 16 -1.29 -10.74 0.83
N GLY A 17 -2.32 -10.24 0.15
CA GLY A 17 -3.05 -11.02 -0.85
C GLY A 17 -3.91 -12.15 -0.27
N TYR A 18 -4.27 -12.09 1.02
CA TYR A 18 -5.06 -13.15 1.67
C TYR A 18 -6.56 -12.98 1.37
N HIS A 19 -6.96 -13.39 0.17
CA HIS A 19 -8.32 -13.28 -0.35
C HIS A 19 -9.40 -13.71 0.66
N ASP A 20 -9.34 -14.95 1.14
CA ASP A 20 -10.36 -15.51 2.03
C ASP A 20 -10.47 -14.73 3.35
N VAL A 21 -9.34 -14.23 3.86
CA VAL A 21 -9.31 -13.41 5.08
C VAL A 21 -9.94 -12.05 4.82
N VAL A 22 -9.65 -11.43 3.66
CA VAL A 22 -10.27 -10.17 3.25
C VAL A 22 -11.78 -10.34 3.12
N GLU A 23 -12.24 -11.41 2.50
CA GLU A 23 -13.67 -11.71 2.34
C GLU A 23 -14.37 -11.79 3.69
N VAL A 24 -13.85 -12.61 4.62
CA VAL A 24 -14.40 -12.74 5.97
C VAL A 24 -14.45 -11.39 6.69
N LEU A 25 -13.39 -10.58 6.60
CA LEU A 25 -13.32 -9.28 7.27
C LEU A 25 -14.33 -8.27 6.70
N ILE A 26 -14.56 -8.30 5.39
CA ILE A 26 -15.59 -7.48 4.72
C ILE A 26 -16.98 -7.94 5.17
N THR A 27 -17.28 -9.24 5.13
CA THR A 27 -18.58 -9.81 5.50
C THR A 27 -18.96 -9.50 6.95
N LEU A 28 -17.99 -9.48 7.85
CA LEU A 28 -18.22 -9.09 9.25
C LEU A 28 -18.65 -7.62 9.39
N GLY A 29 -18.28 -6.74 8.45
CA GLY A 29 -18.72 -5.35 8.39
C GLY A 29 -18.23 -4.45 9.53
N ARG A 30 -17.27 -4.91 10.35
CA ARG A 30 -16.78 -4.18 11.55
C ARG A 30 -15.62 -3.24 11.26
N ILE A 31 -14.98 -3.37 10.10
CA ILE A 31 -13.81 -2.57 9.71
C ILE A 31 -14.21 -1.68 8.53
N PRO A 32 -14.13 -0.34 8.67
CA PRO A 32 -14.38 0.56 7.56
C PRO A 32 -13.36 0.35 6.43
N LEU A 33 -13.82 0.21 5.19
CA LEU A 33 -12.97 0.01 4.01
C LEU A 33 -11.99 1.18 3.78
N GLU A 34 -12.43 2.39 4.11
CA GLU A 34 -11.67 3.64 3.95
C GLU A 34 -10.76 3.96 5.15
N SER A 35 -10.55 3.01 6.07
CA SER A 35 -9.58 3.18 7.15
C SER A 35 -8.17 3.31 6.57
N THR A 36 -7.46 4.36 6.97
CA THR A 36 -6.09 4.63 6.51
C THR A 36 -5.03 4.30 7.54
N ASP A 37 -3.88 3.83 7.05
CA ASP A 37 -2.64 3.76 7.83
C ASP A 37 -2.05 5.17 8.06
N TRP A 38 -0.89 5.25 8.71
CA TRP A 38 -0.23 6.55 8.94
C TRP A 38 0.20 7.29 7.68
N TYR A 39 0.33 6.59 6.55
CA TYR A 39 0.70 7.17 5.27
C TYR A 39 -0.53 7.43 4.40
N GLY A 40 -1.73 7.47 4.99
CA GLY A 40 -2.97 7.76 4.27
C GLY A 40 -3.42 6.64 3.34
N SER A 41 -2.84 5.44 3.45
CA SER A 41 -3.12 4.33 2.55
C SER A 41 -4.26 3.48 3.09
N THR A 42 -5.26 3.18 2.25
CA THR A 42 -6.37 2.26 2.57
C THR A 42 -5.99 0.80 2.27
N ALA A 43 -6.87 -0.14 2.62
CA ALA A 43 -6.71 -1.54 2.23
C ALA A 43 -6.63 -1.73 0.70
N LEU A 44 -7.40 -0.94 -0.06
CA LEU A 44 -7.36 -0.94 -1.53
C LEU A 44 -5.99 -0.49 -2.06
N PHE A 45 -5.39 0.55 -1.47
CA PHE A 45 -4.02 0.96 -1.81
C PHE A 45 -3.02 -0.18 -1.57
N ALA A 46 -3.11 -0.86 -0.43
CA ALA A 46 -2.20 -1.95 -0.10
C ALA A 46 -2.29 -3.12 -1.09
N ALA A 47 -3.50 -3.53 -1.48
CA ALA A 47 -3.72 -4.58 -2.48
C ALA A 47 -3.20 -4.17 -3.86
N VAL A 48 -3.51 -2.94 -4.30
CA VAL A 48 -3.08 -2.41 -5.60
C VAL A 48 -1.56 -2.31 -5.68
N ARG A 49 -0.90 -1.78 -4.65
CA ARG A 49 0.56 -1.65 -4.60
C ARG A 49 1.29 -2.98 -4.75
N ASN A 50 0.73 -4.03 -4.16
CA ASN A 50 1.32 -5.38 -4.17
C ASN A 50 0.77 -6.27 -5.30
N GLY A 51 -0.08 -5.73 -6.17
CA GLY A 51 -0.51 -6.42 -7.38
C GLY A 51 -1.55 -7.53 -7.18
N HIS A 52 -2.22 -7.57 -6.02
CA HIS A 52 -3.20 -8.62 -5.66
C HIS A 52 -4.57 -8.35 -6.32
N ALA A 53 -4.70 -8.68 -7.60
CA ALA A 53 -5.86 -8.34 -8.43
C ALA A 53 -7.20 -8.90 -7.90
N ASP A 54 -7.18 -10.12 -7.37
CA ASP A 54 -8.32 -10.79 -6.74
C ASP A 54 -8.83 -10.04 -5.50
N VAL A 55 -7.92 -9.59 -4.64
CA VAL A 55 -8.24 -8.75 -3.48
C VAL A 55 -8.74 -7.38 -3.90
N VAL A 56 -8.16 -6.80 -4.96
CA VAL A 56 -8.62 -5.53 -5.53
C VAL A 56 -10.06 -5.65 -6.01
N GLU A 57 -10.38 -6.68 -6.78
CA GLU A 57 -11.73 -6.94 -7.26
C GLU A 57 -12.73 -7.07 -6.10
N LEU A 58 -12.36 -7.83 -5.07
CA LEU A 58 -13.18 -8.05 -3.87
C LEU A 58 -13.47 -6.75 -3.10
N LEU A 59 -12.43 -5.93 -2.83
CA LEU A 59 -12.58 -4.65 -2.14
C LEU A 59 -13.43 -3.66 -2.94
N LEU A 60 -13.23 -3.63 -4.25
CA LEU A 60 -14.03 -2.81 -5.15
C LEU A 60 -15.50 -3.25 -5.15
N ALA A 61 -15.78 -4.56 -5.22
CA ALA A 61 -17.13 -5.10 -5.15
C ALA A 61 -17.82 -4.77 -3.81
N ALA A 62 -17.05 -4.70 -2.71
CA ALA A 62 -17.53 -4.29 -1.40
C ALA A 62 -17.79 -2.77 -1.27
N GLY A 63 -17.46 -1.97 -2.28
CA GLY A 63 -17.70 -0.54 -2.29
C GLY A 63 -16.54 0.32 -1.77
N ALA A 64 -15.30 -0.17 -1.79
CA ALA A 64 -14.13 0.66 -1.51
C ALA A 64 -13.93 1.74 -2.60
N MET A 65 -13.89 3.01 -2.22
CA MET A 65 -13.92 4.16 -3.14
C MET A 65 -12.79 5.16 -2.85
N ALA A 66 -11.54 4.74 -3.04
CA ALA A 66 -10.37 5.59 -2.78
C ALA A 66 -9.75 6.24 -4.05
N PHE A 67 -10.43 6.24 -5.20
CA PHE A 67 -9.89 6.70 -6.49
C PHE A 67 -9.41 8.17 -6.52
N GLN A 68 -9.97 9.01 -5.66
CA GLN A 68 -9.64 10.44 -5.57
C GLN A 68 -8.61 10.75 -4.48
N VAL A 69 -8.20 9.75 -3.71
CA VAL A 69 -7.25 9.93 -2.62
C VAL A 69 -5.84 9.73 -3.18
N GLN A 70 -4.92 10.58 -2.74
CA GLN A 70 -3.49 10.34 -2.90
C GLN A 70 -2.94 9.77 -1.60
N ASP A 71 -1.96 8.90 -1.71
CA ASP A 71 -1.22 8.46 -0.52
C ASP A 71 -0.28 9.55 0.02
N GLY A 72 0.46 9.24 1.09
CA GLY A 72 1.45 10.12 1.70
C GLY A 72 2.61 10.53 0.78
N PHE A 73 2.69 10.03 -0.46
CA PHE A 73 3.65 10.43 -1.48
C PHE A 73 3.02 11.30 -2.58
N GLY A 74 1.74 11.64 -2.48
CA GLY A 74 1.00 12.34 -3.52
C GLY A 74 0.65 11.46 -4.73
N ARG A 75 0.70 10.13 -4.59
CA ARG A 75 0.48 9.16 -5.69
C ARG A 75 -0.93 8.58 -5.62
N THR A 76 -1.57 8.44 -6.76
CA THR A 76 -2.91 7.85 -6.89
C THR A 76 -2.86 6.32 -6.91
N LEU A 77 -4.03 5.69 -6.74
CA LEU A 77 -4.18 4.24 -6.95
C LEU A 77 -3.71 3.79 -8.35
N THR A 78 -4.04 4.55 -9.40
CA THR A 78 -3.66 4.22 -10.78
C THR A 78 -2.17 4.35 -11.03
N TRP A 79 -1.50 5.29 -10.34
CA TRP A 79 -0.04 5.37 -10.35
C TRP A 79 0.60 4.07 -9.88
N TRP A 80 0.15 3.56 -8.73
CA TRP A 80 0.66 2.32 -8.16
C TRP A 80 0.32 1.11 -9.02
N ALA A 81 -0.91 1.04 -9.56
CA ALA A 81 -1.31 -0.03 -10.46
C ALA A 81 -0.37 -0.13 -11.67
N ARG A 82 -0.03 1.00 -12.29
CA ARG A 82 0.95 1.05 -13.40
C ARG A 82 2.34 0.61 -12.96
N ARG A 83 2.77 0.96 -11.75
CA ARG A 83 4.09 0.60 -11.23
C ARG A 83 4.27 -0.91 -11.02
N THR A 84 3.22 -1.62 -10.61
CA THR A 84 3.30 -3.07 -10.34
C THR A 84 3.68 -3.91 -11.57
N GLY A 85 3.34 -3.42 -12.77
CA GLY A 85 3.41 -4.20 -14.01
C GLY A 85 2.27 -5.21 -14.18
N ASN A 86 1.38 -5.38 -13.18
CA ASN A 86 0.18 -6.19 -13.31
C ASN A 86 -0.93 -5.37 -14.00
N SER A 87 -1.03 -5.52 -15.32
CA SER A 87 -2.04 -4.83 -16.13
C SER A 87 -3.48 -5.13 -15.72
N GLY A 88 -3.74 -6.30 -15.11
CA GLY A 88 -5.06 -6.67 -14.60
C GLY A 88 -5.55 -5.74 -13.49
N VAL A 89 -4.68 -5.32 -12.58
CA VAL A 89 -5.03 -4.37 -11.50
C VAL A 89 -5.45 -3.03 -12.08
N LEU A 90 -4.70 -2.50 -13.05
CA LEU A 90 -5.06 -1.24 -13.70
C LEU A 90 -6.38 -1.35 -14.46
N GLN A 91 -6.61 -2.46 -15.15
CA GLN A 91 -7.86 -2.71 -15.87
C GLN A 91 -9.06 -2.75 -14.92
N LEU A 92 -8.95 -3.44 -13.77
CA LEU A 92 -9.99 -3.48 -12.74
C LEU A 92 -10.35 -2.08 -12.24
N LEU A 93 -9.36 -1.25 -11.91
CA LEU A 93 -9.59 0.12 -11.45
C LEU A 93 -10.29 0.98 -12.52
N VAL A 94 -9.81 0.92 -13.77
CA VAL A 94 -10.38 1.70 -14.88
C VAL A 94 -11.81 1.25 -15.19
N GLN A 95 -12.07 -0.05 -15.23
CA GLN A 95 -13.40 -0.59 -15.49
C GLN A 95 -14.37 -0.23 -14.38
N HIS A 96 -13.91 -0.33 -13.13
CA HIS A 96 -14.73 0.04 -11.98
C HIS A 96 -15.10 1.53 -12.00
N ALA A 97 -14.12 2.41 -12.19
CA ALA A 97 -14.35 3.86 -12.24
C ALA A 97 -15.32 4.25 -13.37
N LYS A 98 -15.18 3.64 -14.56
CA LYS A 98 -16.13 3.82 -15.67
C LYS A 98 -17.55 3.42 -15.28
N ARG A 99 -17.71 2.29 -14.57
CA ARG A 99 -19.01 1.77 -14.16
C ARG A 99 -19.68 2.64 -13.08
N THR A 100 -18.89 3.20 -12.16
CA THR A 100 -19.41 4.04 -11.06
C THR A 100 -19.48 5.52 -11.42
N GLY A 101 -18.98 5.93 -12.59
CA GLY A 101 -18.83 7.34 -12.97
C GLY A 101 -17.80 8.08 -12.10
N SER A 102 -16.94 7.36 -11.39
CA SER A 102 -15.86 7.96 -10.62
C SER A 102 -14.83 8.54 -11.58
N SER A 103 -14.38 9.77 -11.31
CA SER A 103 -13.21 10.30 -12.00
C SER A 103 -11.98 9.47 -11.61
N ILE A 104 -11.02 9.35 -12.51
CA ILE A 104 -9.67 8.90 -12.20
C ILE A 104 -8.80 10.12 -12.36
N HIS A 105 -8.11 10.52 -11.29
CA HIS A 105 -7.09 11.54 -11.42
C HIS A 105 -5.86 10.89 -12.04
N ASP A 106 -5.49 11.31 -13.25
CA ASP A 106 -4.31 10.81 -13.92
C ASP A 106 -3.10 11.63 -13.48
N ASP A 107 -2.29 11.08 -12.58
CA ASP A 107 -0.98 11.63 -12.21
C ASP A 107 0.12 11.14 -13.15
N LEU A 108 1.30 11.76 -13.07
CA LEU A 108 2.44 11.42 -13.91
C LEU A 108 2.77 9.94 -13.80
N ASN A 109 2.86 9.24 -14.95
CA ASN A 109 3.24 7.84 -14.97
C ASN A 109 4.54 7.59 -14.19
N PRO A 110 4.63 6.47 -13.45
CA PRO A 110 5.86 6.12 -12.73
C PRO A 110 7.04 6.06 -13.72
N ILE A 111 8.16 6.71 -13.36
CA ILE A 111 9.40 6.62 -14.13
C ILE A 111 9.98 5.22 -13.89
N GLY A 112 9.78 4.34 -14.86
CA GLY A 112 10.19 2.93 -14.82
C GLY A 112 9.21 2.01 -14.06
N THR A 113 9.01 0.80 -14.58
CA THR A 113 8.33 -0.28 -13.86
C THR A 113 9.34 -0.98 -12.96
N ILE A 114 9.22 -0.80 -11.65
CA ILE A 114 9.91 -1.67 -10.70
C ILE A 114 8.87 -2.69 -10.25
N SER A 115 8.89 -3.85 -10.89
CA SER A 115 8.09 -4.99 -10.44
C SER A 115 8.85 -5.62 -9.27
N ILE A 116 8.63 -5.10 -8.07
CA ILE A 116 9.07 -5.73 -6.84
C ILE A 116 7.98 -6.74 -6.46
N PRO A 117 8.19 -8.05 -6.65
CA PRO A 117 7.19 -9.04 -6.28
C PRO A 117 6.99 -8.99 -4.77
N PHE A 118 5.73 -9.16 -4.33
CA PHE A 118 5.46 -9.33 -2.93
C PHE A 118 6.08 -10.65 -2.43
N SER A 119 6.84 -10.59 -1.33
CA SER A 119 7.40 -11.75 -0.67
C SER A 119 7.02 -11.76 0.81
N HIS A 120 6.64 -12.93 1.32
CA HIS A 120 6.43 -13.15 2.75
C HIS A 120 7.74 -13.27 3.55
N GLU A 121 8.86 -13.49 2.87
CA GLU A 121 10.16 -13.76 3.48
C GLU A 121 11.03 -12.49 3.58
N SER A 122 10.64 -11.41 2.90
CA SER A 122 11.36 -10.14 2.92
C SER A 122 10.83 -9.19 4.01
N ALA A 123 11.69 -8.27 4.45
CA ALA A 123 11.22 -7.06 5.11
C ALA A 123 10.34 -6.22 4.17
N TRP A 124 9.46 -5.40 4.73
CA TRP A 124 8.58 -4.50 3.96
C TRP A 124 8.82 -3.07 4.34
N CYS A 125 8.77 -2.18 3.34
CA CYS A 125 8.82 -0.76 3.58
C CYS A 125 7.55 -0.33 4.33
N ASP A 126 7.70 0.36 5.46
CA ASP A 126 6.56 0.80 6.25
C ASP A 126 5.75 1.92 5.61
N ALA A 127 6.32 2.62 4.63
CA ALA A 127 5.63 3.68 3.92
C ALA A 127 4.90 3.20 2.66
N CYS A 128 5.61 2.50 1.75
CA CYS A 128 5.00 2.02 0.51
C CYS A 128 4.52 0.58 0.56
N THR A 129 4.76 -0.16 1.64
CA THR A 129 4.37 -1.57 1.85
C THR A 129 4.95 -2.60 0.87
N LEU A 130 5.79 -2.18 -0.07
CA LEU A 130 6.49 -3.08 -0.98
C LEU A 130 7.58 -3.87 -0.24
N SER A 131 7.89 -5.04 -0.78
CA SER A 131 9.02 -5.86 -0.33
C SER A 131 10.33 -5.10 -0.50
N ILE A 132 11.28 -5.31 0.39
CA ILE A 132 12.63 -4.72 0.29
C ILE A 132 13.57 -5.84 -0.17
N SER A 133 14.07 -5.74 -1.41
CA SER A 133 14.90 -6.78 -2.05
C SER A 133 16.39 -6.72 -1.69
N ASP A 134 16.89 -5.55 -1.27
CA ASP A 134 18.32 -5.28 -1.15
C ASP A 134 18.74 -5.02 0.31
N SER A 135 20.04 -5.12 0.59
CA SER A 135 20.65 -4.73 1.87
C SER A 135 20.48 -3.25 2.23
N SER A 136 20.09 -2.40 1.27
CA SER A 136 19.88 -0.96 1.46
C SER A 136 18.53 -0.65 2.10
N VAL A 137 18.39 -1.07 3.36
CA VAL A 137 17.27 -0.75 4.24
C VAL A 137 17.63 0.48 5.07
N CYS A 138 16.78 1.50 5.05
CA CYS A 138 16.85 2.58 6.03
C CYS A 138 15.89 2.27 7.18
N TYR A 139 16.37 2.16 8.40
CA TYR A 139 15.55 1.78 9.54
C TYR A 139 15.67 2.74 10.72
N CYS A 140 14.65 2.76 11.58
CA CYS A 140 14.69 3.51 12.85
C CYS A 140 14.84 2.56 14.03
N LYS A 141 15.97 2.62 14.75
CA LYS A 141 16.20 1.81 15.96
C LYS A 141 15.25 2.13 17.14
N LEU A 142 14.52 3.25 17.09
CA LEU A 142 13.69 3.74 18.20
C LEU A 142 12.19 3.57 17.94
N CYS A 143 11.75 3.55 16.68
CA CYS A 143 10.35 3.33 16.34
C CYS A 143 10.03 1.84 16.29
N ASP A 144 8.86 1.47 16.79
CA ASP A 144 8.33 0.10 16.69
C ASP A 144 9.29 -0.99 17.20
N GLY A 145 10.06 -0.69 18.25
CA GLY A 145 11.05 -1.64 18.78
C GLY A 145 12.22 -1.94 17.84
N GLY A 146 12.46 -1.06 16.85
CA GLY A 146 13.47 -1.26 15.80
C GLY A 146 12.90 -1.81 14.49
N ASP A 147 11.60 -2.10 14.43
CA ASP A 147 10.88 -2.66 13.27
C ASP A 147 10.24 -1.55 12.40
N PHE A 148 10.95 -0.43 12.25
CA PHE A 148 10.54 0.60 11.29
C PHE A 148 11.54 0.59 10.14
N ASP A 149 11.12 0.09 8.98
CA ASP A 149 11.96 -0.08 7.80
C ASP A 149 11.43 0.75 6.63
N LEU A 150 12.34 1.34 5.84
CA LEU A 150 12.04 2.04 4.60
C LEU A 150 12.92 1.51 3.49
N CYS A 151 12.32 1.31 2.32
CA CYS A 151 13.08 1.10 1.10
C CYS A 151 13.84 2.37 0.69
N ALA A 152 14.91 2.20 -0.09
CA ALA A 152 15.75 3.30 -0.58
C ALA A 152 14.96 4.39 -1.32
N GLU A 153 13.91 4.02 -2.08
CA GLU A 153 13.06 4.97 -2.79
C GLU A 153 12.26 5.86 -1.82
N CYS A 154 11.63 5.28 -0.80
CA CYS A 154 10.88 6.05 0.19
C CYS A 154 11.81 6.97 0.98
N PHE A 155 13.03 6.49 1.28
CA PHE A 155 14.03 7.30 1.96
C PHE A 155 14.51 8.49 1.12
N SER A 156 14.79 8.27 -0.17
CA SER A 156 15.35 9.28 -1.08
C SER A 156 14.39 10.45 -1.35
N ILE A 157 13.08 10.18 -1.36
CA ILE A 157 12.04 11.22 -1.50
C ILE A 157 11.67 11.89 -0.18
N GLY A 158 12.41 11.60 0.90
CA GLY A 158 12.31 12.35 2.15
C GLY A 158 11.42 11.74 3.23
N ILE A 159 10.86 10.53 3.04
CA ILE A 159 10.09 9.89 4.12
C ILE A 159 10.99 9.63 5.32
N ARG A 160 10.46 9.91 6.51
CA ARG A 160 11.09 9.67 7.81
C ARG A 160 10.17 8.84 8.69
N CYS A 161 10.71 8.38 9.81
CA CYS A 161 9.89 7.78 10.85
C CYS A 161 9.07 8.85 11.59
N ARG A 162 8.22 8.37 12.49
CA ARG A 162 7.13 9.12 13.14
C ARG A 162 7.57 10.30 13.99
N ASN A 163 8.80 10.25 14.48
CA ASN A 163 9.39 11.29 15.28
C ASN A 163 10.50 11.95 14.47
N CYS A 164 10.35 13.25 14.20
CA CYS A 164 11.33 14.02 13.43
C CYS A 164 12.71 14.12 14.11
N MET A 165 12.79 13.86 15.42
CA MET A 165 14.05 13.82 16.17
C MET A 165 14.82 12.51 15.98
N HIS A 166 14.17 11.46 15.48
CA HIS A 166 14.84 10.19 15.25
C HIS A 166 15.58 10.21 13.92
N VAL A 167 16.75 9.59 13.91
CA VAL A 167 17.59 9.44 12.72
C VAL A 167 17.39 8.03 12.14
N LEU A 168 17.19 7.97 10.82
CA LEU A 168 17.21 6.70 10.09
C LEU A 168 18.64 6.28 9.83
N LEU A 169 18.93 5.02 10.08
CA LEU A 169 20.23 4.39 9.86
C LEU A 169 20.15 3.50 8.62
N SER A 170 21.22 3.44 7.84
CA SER A 170 21.36 2.47 6.75
C SER A 170 21.88 1.14 7.32
N ARG A 171 21.27 0.01 6.93
CA ARG A 171 21.94 -1.30 7.00
C ARG A 171 22.87 -1.39 5.78
N THR A 172 24.13 -1.76 6.02
CA THR A 172 25.14 -2.04 4.98
C THR A 172 25.44 -3.52 4.98
#